data_AF-A0A1X7RPV3-F1
#
_entry.id   AF-A0A1X7RPV3-F1
#
_cell.length_a   1.000
_cell.length_b   1.000
_cell.length_c   1.000
_cell.angle_alpha   90.00
_cell.angle_beta   90.00
_cell.angle_gamma   90.00
#
_symmetry.space_group_name_H-M   'P 1'
#
loop_
_entity.id
_entity.type
_entity.pdbx_description
1 polymer ?
#
loop_
_entity_poly.entity_id
_entity_poly.type
_entity_poly.pdbx_seq_one_letter_code
_entity_poly.pdbx_strand_id
1 'polypeptide(L)'
;MTASRLEREPDDSNGLSFEALYRQRDPRLETLRKLSNPWPEHPSGKQEGVHKGPLLPEATAAIVPHDVFRQMVHEASGPKAMRQALRIQLLRCDTPREIFKVVAVAMRYQYTAENLAVLEEPLIRALYRCRQHASDPEVLNTLNAIISRFRIKGLQVNPMLTFMALKFAARARSLRGMKRHLKMVREEGLTMSSNMFRSIIAKCSIGHRGLGEIRNGRWRRSELFQVLTGFDDCKHLPIEKQYHLGTILIRDDWQYLHGWVAVLARCRDSQGVWNEWVLWKDTPARRKPRMLQVPTGSHKVTTRHRGDHWFVEQATMSGDLAIAWKILQETEIPFHYLKPRTKDRLLDGLEHATVIDEHIRNELMKKHDRDLLNIERATDRSLRDQYGFPYDDDGPIVAETERELHDAAEGGAA
;
A
#
# COMPACT_ATOMS: atom_id res chain seq x y z
N MET A 1 -23.30 67.73 -23.37
CA MET A 1 -22.01 67.01 -23.22
C MET A 1 -22.06 66.26 -21.89
N THR A 2 -22.77 65.13 -21.82
CA THR A 2 -22.27 63.75 -21.98
C THR A 2 -21.29 63.32 -20.88
N ALA A 3 -21.84 62.86 -19.75
CA ALA A 3 -21.16 61.93 -18.86
C ALA A 3 -21.41 60.52 -19.38
N SER A 4 -20.35 59.87 -19.86
CA SER A 4 -20.37 58.50 -20.38
C SER A 4 -20.58 57.51 -19.24
N ARG A 5 -21.65 56.72 -19.35
CA ARG A 5 -22.00 55.61 -18.46
C ARG A 5 -21.23 54.38 -18.95
N LEU A 6 -20.13 54.04 -18.28
CA LEU A 6 -19.43 52.78 -18.48
C LEU A 6 -20.34 51.64 -18.00
N GLU A 7 -20.86 50.88 -18.96
CA GLU A 7 -21.55 49.61 -18.75
C GLU A 7 -20.56 48.62 -18.12
N ARG A 8 -20.89 48.11 -16.93
CA ARG A 8 -20.21 46.95 -16.35
C ARG A 8 -20.78 45.72 -17.02
N GLU A 9 -19.91 44.97 -17.70
CA GLU A 9 -20.19 43.60 -18.11
C GLU A 9 -20.57 42.75 -16.89
N PRO A 10 -21.52 41.81 -17.02
CA PRO A 10 -21.92 40.96 -15.92
C PRO A 10 -20.80 39.99 -15.57
N ASP A 11 -20.39 40.05 -14.31
CA ASP A 11 -19.45 39.16 -13.65
C ASP A 11 -19.94 37.71 -13.83
N ASP A 12 -19.22 36.95 -14.67
CA ASP A 12 -19.48 35.56 -15.03
C ASP A 12 -19.14 34.63 -13.85
N SER A 13 -19.81 34.88 -12.72
CA SER A 13 -19.89 34.03 -11.55
C SER A 13 -20.82 32.84 -11.84
N ASN A 14 -20.51 32.12 -12.92
CA ASN A 14 -21.13 30.84 -13.22
C ASN A 14 -20.74 29.85 -12.12
N GLY A 15 -21.68 29.63 -11.19
CA GLY A 15 -21.60 28.58 -10.19
C GLY A 15 -21.15 27.28 -10.84
N LEU A 16 -20.04 26.74 -10.36
CA LEU A 16 -19.52 25.44 -10.75
C LEU A 16 -20.67 24.44 -10.79
N SER A 17 -20.82 23.72 -11.91
CA SER A 17 -21.86 22.68 -12.01
C SER A 17 -21.72 21.71 -10.83
N PHE A 18 -22.83 21.11 -10.39
CA PHE A 18 -22.82 20.15 -9.27
C PHE A 18 -21.81 19.01 -9.50
N GLU A 19 -21.52 18.70 -10.76
CA GLU A 19 -20.52 17.72 -11.17
C GLU A 19 -19.08 18.24 -11.03
N ALA A 20 -18.83 19.52 -11.31
CA ALA A 20 -17.55 20.18 -11.06
C ALA A 20 -17.27 20.30 -9.55
N LEU A 21 -18.29 20.64 -8.75
CA LEU A 21 -18.22 20.65 -7.28
C LEU A 21 -17.96 19.24 -6.72
N TYR A 22 -18.55 18.20 -7.32
CA TYR A 22 -18.30 16.81 -6.92
C TYR A 22 -16.88 16.35 -7.26
N ARG A 23 -16.32 16.77 -8.41
CA ARG A 23 -14.91 16.50 -8.76
C ARG A 23 -13.92 17.25 -7.86
N GLN A 24 -14.31 18.41 -7.33
CA GLN A 24 -13.53 19.16 -6.34
C GLN A 24 -13.73 18.69 -4.89
N ARG A 25 -14.58 17.69 -4.63
CA ARG A 25 -15.05 17.34 -3.27
C ARG A 25 -13.94 16.85 -2.33
N ASP A 26 -12.80 16.41 -2.86
CA ASP A 26 -11.61 16.15 -2.05
C ASP A 26 -10.38 16.75 -2.74
N PRO A 27 -9.96 17.99 -2.39
CA PRO A 27 -8.79 18.64 -3.00
C PRO A 27 -7.49 17.85 -2.77
N ARG A 28 -7.48 16.87 -1.86
CA ARG A 28 -6.34 15.96 -1.70
C ARG A 28 -6.20 15.01 -2.88
N LEU A 29 -7.27 14.67 -3.61
CA LEU A 29 -7.23 13.66 -4.68
C LEU A 29 -6.13 13.90 -5.70
N GLU A 30 -5.87 15.17 -6.03
CA GLU A 30 -4.79 15.54 -6.96
C GLU A 30 -3.40 15.21 -6.38
N THR A 31 -3.18 15.51 -5.10
CA THR A 31 -1.99 15.07 -4.37
C THR A 31 -1.92 13.53 -4.25
N LEU A 32 -3.07 12.87 -4.03
CA LEU A 32 -3.16 11.42 -3.90
C LEU A 32 -2.87 10.68 -5.20
N ARG A 33 -3.17 11.27 -6.37
CA ARG A 33 -2.83 10.75 -7.70
C ARG A 33 -1.32 10.74 -7.90
N LYS A 34 -0.64 11.83 -7.57
CA LYS A 34 0.83 11.98 -7.65
C LYS A 34 1.59 11.00 -6.74
N LEU A 35 0.97 10.56 -5.65
CA LEU A 35 1.55 9.61 -4.68
C LEU A 35 1.19 8.14 -4.94
N SER A 36 0.39 7.84 -5.97
CA SER A 36 0.00 6.47 -6.30
C SER A 36 1.02 5.80 -7.21
N ASN A 37 1.32 4.51 -6.99
CA ASN A 37 2.08 3.76 -7.98
C ASN A 37 1.28 3.71 -9.29
N PRO A 38 1.87 4.07 -10.45
CA PRO A 38 1.24 3.85 -11.73
C PRO A 38 0.94 2.35 -11.90
N TRP A 39 -0.04 2.05 -12.74
CA TRP A 39 -0.29 0.69 -13.23
C TRP A 39 1.05 0.10 -13.73
N PRO A 40 1.33 -1.21 -13.58
CA PRO A 40 2.32 -1.83 -14.44
C PRO A 40 1.91 -1.53 -15.88
N GLU A 41 2.76 -0.90 -16.67
CA GLU A 41 2.42 -0.65 -18.08
C GLU A 41 1.99 -1.98 -18.73
N HIS A 42 1.01 -1.92 -19.63
CA HIS A 42 0.70 -3.08 -20.47
C HIS A 42 2.03 -3.63 -21.01
N PRO A 43 2.31 -4.94 -20.91
CA PRO A 43 3.56 -5.47 -21.41
C PRO A 43 3.73 -5.01 -22.85
N SER A 44 4.72 -4.16 -23.08
CA SER A 44 5.11 -3.62 -24.38
C SER A 44 5.86 -4.70 -25.15
N GLY A 45 5.17 -5.81 -25.39
CA GLY A 45 5.62 -6.91 -26.23
C GLY A 45 4.52 -7.19 -27.23
N LYS A 46 4.86 -7.15 -28.52
CA LYS A 46 3.99 -7.66 -29.59
C LYS A 46 3.61 -9.11 -29.24
N GLN A 47 2.40 -9.32 -28.73
CA GLN A 47 1.81 -10.66 -28.69
C GLN A 47 1.31 -10.97 -30.10
N GLU A 48 2.23 -11.45 -30.94
CA GLU A 48 1.84 -12.14 -32.17
C GLU A 48 1.18 -13.46 -31.79
N GLY A 49 -0.04 -13.67 -32.31
CA GLY A 49 -0.65 -14.99 -32.41
C GLY A 49 -1.39 -15.50 -31.17
N VAL A 50 -2.54 -14.91 -30.82
CA VAL A 50 -3.58 -15.63 -30.07
C VAL A 50 -4.95 -15.32 -30.69
N HIS A 51 -5.72 -16.37 -30.98
CA HIS A 51 -7.05 -16.34 -31.58
C HIS A 51 -7.90 -15.15 -31.11
N LYS A 52 -8.36 -14.32 -32.06
CA LYS A 52 -9.32 -13.23 -31.84
C LYS A 52 -10.70 -13.82 -31.53
N GLY A 53 -10.94 -14.15 -30.25
CA GLY A 53 -12.29 -14.10 -29.71
C GLY A 53 -12.87 -12.69 -29.84
N PRO A 54 -14.19 -12.50 -29.66
CA PRO A 54 -14.79 -11.17 -29.69
C PRO A 54 -14.04 -10.24 -28.73
N LEU A 55 -13.53 -9.12 -29.28
CA LEU A 55 -12.79 -8.11 -28.53
C LEU A 55 -13.61 -7.67 -27.32
N LEU A 56 -13.03 -7.83 -26.12
CA LEU A 56 -13.65 -7.33 -24.91
C LEU A 56 -13.79 -5.80 -25.03
N PRO A 57 -14.91 -5.21 -24.59
CA PRO A 57 -15.09 -3.77 -24.58
C PRO A 57 -13.93 -3.10 -23.82
N GLU A 58 -13.29 -2.12 -24.45
CA GLU A 58 -12.20 -1.37 -23.83
C GLU A 58 -12.71 -0.52 -22.65
N ALA A 59 -11.90 -0.43 -21.60
CA ALA A 59 -12.24 0.28 -20.38
C ALA A 59 -12.26 1.82 -20.54
N THR A 60 -11.77 2.33 -21.67
CA THR A 60 -11.68 3.75 -22.04
C THR A 60 -12.93 4.27 -22.75
N ALA A 61 -13.88 3.39 -23.10
CA ALA A 61 -15.12 3.79 -23.76
C ALA A 61 -16.05 4.57 -22.81
N ALA A 62 -16.76 5.57 -23.36
CA ALA A 62 -17.74 6.35 -22.62
C ALA A 62 -18.84 5.46 -22.00
N ILE A 63 -19.27 5.84 -20.79
CA ILE A 63 -20.33 5.16 -20.04
C ILE A 63 -21.63 5.12 -20.86
N VAL A 64 -22.31 3.96 -20.89
CA VAL A 64 -23.63 3.87 -21.53
C VAL A 64 -24.64 4.66 -20.68
N PRO A 65 -25.48 5.53 -21.29
CA PRO A 65 -26.56 6.20 -20.59
C PRO A 65 -27.41 5.24 -19.74
N HIS A 66 -27.85 5.69 -18.57
CA HIS A 66 -28.39 4.78 -17.55
C HIS A 66 -29.72 4.13 -17.96
N ASP A 67 -30.55 4.86 -18.67
CA ASP A 67 -31.77 4.41 -19.32
C ASP A 67 -31.50 3.32 -20.37
N VAL A 68 -30.55 3.56 -21.27
CA VAL A 68 -30.12 2.59 -22.29
C VAL A 68 -29.57 1.33 -21.63
N PHE A 69 -28.72 1.48 -20.61
CA PHE A 69 -28.20 0.34 -19.85
C PHE A 69 -29.32 -0.48 -19.19
N ARG A 70 -30.33 0.18 -18.60
CA ARG A 70 -31.48 -0.51 -18.00
C ARG A 70 -32.26 -1.29 -19.05
N GLN A 71 -32.45 -0.72 -20.23
CA GLN A 71 -33.12 -1.37 -21.35
C GLN A 71 -32.32 -2.59 -21.84
N MET A 72 -31.01 -2.46 -22.02
CA MET A 72 -30.14 -3.58 -22.42
C MET A 72 -30.20 -4.76 -21.44
N VAL A 73 -30.24 -4.49 -20.14
CA VAL A 73 -30.36 -5.53 -19.10
C VAL A 73 -31.75 -6.18 -19.13
N HIS A 74 -32.80 -5.39 -19.38
CA HIS A 74 -34.18 -5.88 -19.47
C HIS A 74 -34.41 -6.76 -20.72
N GLU A 75 -33.85 -6.37 -21.86
CA GLU A 75 -33.99 -7.05 -23.16
C GLU A 75 -33.02 -8.23 -23.33
N ALA A 76 -32.11 -8.43 -22.38
CA ALA A 76 -31.11 -9.49 -22.43
C ALA A 76 -31.77 -10.88 -22.51
N SER A 77 -31.65 -11.50 -23.67
CA SER A 77 -32.18 -12.84 -23.96
C SER A 77 -31.31 -13.94 -23.34
N GLY A 78 -31.34 -14.03 -22.01
CA GLY A 78 -30.65 -15.06 -21.24
C GLY A 78 -29.37 -14.61 -20.53
N PRO A 79 -28.69 -15.54 -19.83
CA PRO A 79 -27.67 -15.21 -18.85
C PRO A 79 -26.38 -14.68 -19.49
N LYS A 80 -26.03 -15.14 -20.70
CA LYS A 80 -24.86 -14.65 -21.45
C LYS A 80 -25.01 -13.18 -21.85
N ALA A 81 -26.17 -12.83 -22.43
CA ALA A 81 -26.47 -11.46 -22.82
C ALA A 81 -26.53 -10.53 -21.60
N MET A 82 -27.16 -10.99 -20.51
CA MET A 82 -27.24 -10.27 -19.24
C MET A 82 -25.85 -9.95 -18.68
N ARG A 83 -24.98 -10.97 -18.58
CA ARG A 83 -23.60 -10.80 -18.11
C ARG A 83 -22.80 -9.87 -19.01
N GLN A 84 -22.99 -9.95 -20.32
CA GLN A 84 -22.31 -9.07 -21.26
C GLN A 84 -22.72 -7.60 -21.04
N ALA A 85 -24.02 -7.32 -20.90
CA ALA A 85 -24.52 -5.97 -20.62
C ALA A 85 -23.96 -5.42 -19.30
N LEU A 86 -23.99 -6.23 -18.23
CA LEU A 86 -23.41 -5.86 -16.92
C LEU A 86 -21.89 -5.63 -17.02
N ARG A 87 -21.16 -6.54 -17.68
CA ARG A 87 -19.71 -6.47 -17.87
C ARG A 87 -19.31 -5.21 -18.63
N ILE A 88 -19.98 -4.91 -19.75
CA ILE A 88 -19.73 -3.69 -20.53
C ILE A 88 -19.82 -2.46 -19.63
N GLN A 89 -20.90 -2.34 -18.86
CA GLN A 89 -21.11 -1.17 -18.04
C GLN A 89 -20.09 -1.09 -16.89
N LEU A 90 -19.82 -2.20 -16.20
CA LEU A 90 -18.80 -2.26 -15.15
C LEU A 90 -17.42 -1.88 -15.67
N LEU A 91 -17.04 -2.30 -16.87
CA LEU A 91 -15.74 -1.99 -17.45
C LEU A 91 -15.57 -0.51 -17.83
N ARG A 92 -16.66 0.26 -17.88
CA ARG A 92 -16.65 1.71 -18.16
C ARG A 92 -16.82 2.58 -16.91
N CYS A 93 -17.22 2.00 -15.78
CA CYS A 93 -17.33 2.75 -14.53
C CYS A 93 -15.95 3.23 -14.05
N ASP A 94 -15.91 4.48 -13.61
CA ASP A 94 -14.75 5.15 -13.00
C ASP A 94 -15.13 5.91 -11.71
N THR A 95 -16.41 5.95 -11.31
CA THR A 95 -16.83 6.49 -10.01
C THR A 95 -17.65 5.50 -9.16
N PRO A 96 -17.61 5.61 -7.81
CA PRO A 96 -18.47 4.83 -6.92
C PRO A 96 -19.96 4.91 -7.28
N ARG A 97 -20.41 6.09 -7.73
CA ARG A 97 -21.81 6.35 -8.09
C ARG A 97 -22.26 5.48 -9.26
N GLU A 98 -21.42 5.32 -10.28
CA GLU A 98 -21.75 4.48 -11.44
C GLU A 98 -21.76 3.00 -11.08
N ILE A 99 -20.79 2.53 -10.30
CA ILE A 99 -20.79 1.16 -9.80
C ILE A 99 -22.10 0.90 -9.03
N PHE A 100 -22.52 1.83 -8.18
CA PHE A 100 -23.79 1.69 -7.47
C PHE A 100 -25.01 1.67 -8.38
N LYS A 101 -25.02 2.43 -9.49
CA LYS A 101 -26.10 2.37 -10.49
C LYS A 101 -26.19 0.98 -11.12
N VAL A 102 -25.05 0.39 -11.49
CA VAL A 102 -25.00 -0.98 -12.04
C VAL A 102 -25.52 -2.00 -11.03
N VAL A 103 -24.98 -1.95 -9.81
CA VAL A 103 -25.38 -2.85 -8.73
C VAL A 103 -26.86 -2.69 -8.40
N ALA A 104 -27.39 -1.45 -8.37
CA ALA A 104 -28.80 -1.20 -8.11
C ALA A 104 -29.71 -1.81 -9.16
N VAL A 105 -29.36 -1.68 -10.45
CA VAL A 105 -30.12 -2.32 -11.55
C VAL A 105 -30.09 -3.83 -11.41
N ALA A 106 -28.92 -4.42 -11.15
CA ALA A 106 -28.80 -5.85 -10.99
C ALA A 106 -29.58 -6.40 -9.78
N MET A 107 -29.62 -5.65 -8.68
CA MET A 107 -30.28 -6.07 -7.44
C MET A 107 -31.81 -6.01 -7.48
N ARG A 108 -32.41 -5.48 -8.56
CA ARG A 108 -33.88 -5.44 -8.72
C ARG A 108 -34.49 -6.84 -8.78
N TYR A 109 -33.84 -7.77 -9.48
CA TYR A 109 -34.33 -9.13 -9.68
C TYR A 109 -33.26 -10.14 -9.29
N GLN A 110 -33.67 -11.24 -8.65
CA GLN A 110 -32.76 -12.28 -8.16
C GLN A 110 -31.88 -12.83 -9.30
N TYR A 111 -32.50 -13.16 -10.42
CA TYR A 111 -31.82 -13.69 -11.61
C TYR A 111 -30.73 -12.75 -12.16
N THR A 112 -30.97 -11.43 -12.19
CA THR A 112 -29.96 -10.46 -12.63
C THR A 112 -28.84 -10.33 -11.60
N ALA A 113 -29.16 -10.39 -10.31
CA ALA A 113 -28.20 -10.30 -9.22
C ALA A 113 -27.23 -11.50 -9.20
N GLU A 114 -27.73 -12.71 -9.47
CA GLU A 114 -26.91 -13.93 -9.64
C GLU A 114 -25.92 -13.78 -10.81
N ASN A 115 -26.37 -13.20 -11.93
CA ASN A 115 -25.50 -12.93 -13.07
C ASN A 115 -24.45 -11.83 -12.79
N LEU A 116 -24.73 -10.89 -11.88
CA LEU A 116 -23.73 -9.92 -11.41
C LEU A 116 -22.71 -10.59 -10.47
N ALA A 117 -23.14 -11.51 -9.61
CA ALA A 117 -22.27 -12.13 -8.59
C ALA A 117 -21.07 -12.89 -9.17
N VAL A 118 -21.22 -13.43 -10.38
CA VAL A 118 -20.16 -14.13 -11.14
C VAL A 118 -19.29 -13.19 -11.99
N LEU A 119 -19.46 -11.87 -11.85
CA LEU A 119 -18.65 -10.85 -12.53
C LEU A 119 -17.69 -10.17 -11.55
N GLU A 120 -16.98 -10.96 -10.74
CA GLU A 120 -16.01 -10.44 -9.78
C GLU A 120 -14.87 -9.68 -10.45
N GLU A 121 -14.40 -10.14 -11.60
CA GLU A 121 -13.26 -9.54 -12.30
C GLU A 121 -13.59 -8.14 -12.84
N PRO A 122 -14.72 -7.90 -13.55
CA PRO A 122 -15.16 -6.56 -13.92
C PRO A 122 -15.43 -5.66 -12.72
N LEU A 123 -16.03 -6.19 -11.64
CA LEU A 123 -16.26 -5.42 -10.41
C LEU A 123 -14.95 -4.94 -9.78
N ILE A 124 -13.97 -5.83 -9.65
CA ILE A 124 -12.64 -5.52 -9.10
C ILE A 124 -11.95 -4.46 -9.97
N ARG A 125 -11.99 -4.60 -11.30
CA ARG A 125 -11.42 -3.58 -12.21
C ARG A 125 -12.09 -2.22 -12.04
N ALA A 126 -13.42 -2.19 -11.97
CA ALA A 126 -14.17 -0.95 -11.75
C ALA A 126 -13.76 -0.27 -10.45
N LEU A 127 -13.69 -1.03 -9.36
CA LEU A 127 -13.30 -0.51 -8.04
C LEU A 127 -11.86 0.00 -8.00
N TYR A 128 -10.92 -0.63 -8.72
CA TYR A 128 -9.57 -0.10 -8.86
C TYR A 128 -9.53 1.18 -9.70
N ARG A 129 -10.29 1.28 -10.79
CA ARG A 129 -10.39 2.52 -11.58
C ARG A 129 -11.01 3.66 -10.78
N CYS A 130 -12.02 3.37 -9.95
CA CYS A 130 -12.63 4.36 -9.06
C CYS A 130 -11.64 5.11 -8.18
N ARG A 131 -10.49 4.51 -7.90
CA ARG A 131 -9.43 5.13 -7.12
C ARG A 131 -8.82 6.38 -7.77
N GLN A 132 -8.99 6.56 -9.08
CA GLN A 132 -8.61 7.78 -9.80
C GLN A 132 -9.48 8.98 -9.42
N HIS A 133 -10.71 8.74 -8.95
CA HIS A 133 -11.71 9.76 -8.67
C HIS A 133 -12.27 9.71 -7.23
N ALA A 134 -11.84 8.73 -6.43
CA ALA A 134 -12.32 8.52 -5.07
C ALA A 134 -11.18 8.18 -4.10
N SER A 135 -11.38 8.49 -2.83
CA SER A 135 -10.47 8.13 -1.75
C SER A 135 -10.51 6.63 -1.44
N ASP A 136 -9.44 6.06 -0.86
CA ASP A 136 -9.43 4.64 -0.48
C ASP A 136 -10.57 4.28 0.52
N PRO A 137 -10.94 5.14 1.50
CA PRO A 137 -12.15 4.94 2.32
C PRO A 137 -13.45 4.88 1.53
N GLU A 138 -13.63 5.71 0.49
CA GLU A 138 -14.83 5.67 -0.36
C GLU A 138 -14.90 4.39 -1.19
N VAL A 139 -13.77 3.93 -1.74
CA VAL A 139 -13.70 2.64 -2.44
C VAL A 139 -14.02 1.50 -1.48
N LEU A 140 -13.50 1.52 -0.25
CA LEU A 140 -13.84 0.56 0.79
C LEU A 140 -15.33 0.58 1.15
N ASN A 141 -15.95 1.75 1.26
CA ASN A 141 -17.39 1.89 1.51
C ASN A 141 -18.22 1.32 0.36
N THR A 142 -17.77 1.53 -0.87
CA THR A 142 -18.38 0.96 -2.07
C THR A 142 -18.33 -0.57 -2.04
N LEU A 143 -17.16 -1.14 -1.77
CA LEU A 143 -16.96 -2.58 -1.55
C LEU A 143 -17.87 -3.14 -0.44
N ASN A 144 -17.91 -2.48 0.72
CA ASN A 144 -18.76 -2.87 1.84
C ASN A 144 -20.25 -2.95 1.45
N ALA A 145 -20.73 -1.95 0.71
CA ALA A 145 -22.11 -1.89 0.28
C ALA A 145 -22.44 -2.98 -0.75
N ILE A 146 -21.53 -3.28 -1.69
CA ILE A 146 -21.69 -4.39 -2.65
C ILE A 146 -21.77 -5.73 -1.90
N ILE A 147 -20.81 -6.02 -1.03
CA ILE A 147 -20.76 -7.25 -0.23
C ILE A 147 -22.02 -7.40 0.63
N SER A 148 -22.48 -6.31 1.27
CA SER A 148 -23.68 -6.33 2.10
C SER A 148 -24.93 -6.62 1.27
N ARG A 149 -25.07 -6.01 0.09
CA ARG A 149 -26.20 -6.27 -0.82
C ARG A 149 -26.21 -7.72 -1.33
N PHE A 150 -25.05 -8.28 -1.65
CA PHE A 150 -24.94 -9.69 -2.05
C PHE A 150 -25.44 -10.59 -0.94
N ARG A 151 -24.97 -10.38 0.29
CA ARG A 151 -25.40 -11.15 1.46
C ARG A 151 -26.89 -11.00 1.78
N ILE A 152 -27.44 -9.78 1.71
CA ILE A 152 -28.88 -9.53 1.90
C ILE A 152 -29.72 -10.30 0.86
N LYS A 153 -29.23 -10.45 -0.37
CA LYS A 153 -29.85 -11.23 -1.44
C LYS A 153 -29.54 -12.73 -1.41
N GLY A 154 -28.85 -13.22 -0.36
CA GLY A 154 -28.46 -14.63 -0.25
C GLY A 154 -27.43 -15.08 -1.29
N LEU A 155 -26.71 -14.14 -1.92
CA LEU A 155 -25.69 -14.45 -2.93
C LEU A 155 -24.36 -14.75 -2.26
N GLN A 156 -23.65 -15.75 -2.79
CA GLN A 156 -22.29 -16.05 -2.36
C GLN A 156 -21.35 -14.90 -2.76
N VAL A 157 -20.60 -14.39 -1.78
CA VAL A 157 -19.58 -13.37 -2.03
C VAL A 157 -18.32 -14.05 -2.52
N ASN A 158 -17.84 -13.67 -3.71
CA ASN A 158 -16.59 -14.20 -4.23
C ASN A 158 -15.42 -13.81 -3.28
N PRO A 159 -14.54 -14.77 -2.89
CA PRO A 159 -13.42 -14.51 -1.99
C PRO A 159 -12.52 -13.34 -2.42
N MET A 160 -12.37 -13.09 -3.72
CA MET A 160 -11.56 -12.00 -4.24
C MET A 160 -12.10 -10.62 -3.85
N LEU A 161 -13.41 -10.45 -3.71
CA LEU A 161 -14.02 -9.22 -3.19
C LEU A 161 -13.70 -9.04 -1.70
N THR A 162 -13.75 -10.10 -0.90
CA THR A 162 -13.37 -10.08 0.52
C THR A 162 -11.89 -9.73 0.68
N PHE A 163 -10.99 -10.32 -0.11
CA PHE A 163 -9.57 -9.99 -0.08
C PHE A 163 -9.27 -8.57 -0.58
N MET A 164 -9.99 -8.09 -1.60
CA MET A 164 -9.88 -6.70 -2.05
C MET A 164 -10.33 -5.74 -0.94
N ALA A 165 -11.42 -6.05 -0.24
CA ALA A 165 -11.91 -5.26 0.88
C ALA A 165 -10.89 -5.24 2.04
N LEU A 166 -10.19 -6.34 2.32
CA LEU A 166 -9.05 -6.35 3.25
C LEU A 166 -7.92 -5.42 2.82
N LYS A 167 -7.52 -5.45 1.54
CA LYS A 167 -6.48 -4.53 1.03
C LYS A 167 -6.88 -3.07 1.16
N PHE A 168 -8.13 -2.73 0.86
CA PHE A 168 -8.63 -1.36 0.99
C PHE A 168 -8.83 -0.96 2.45
N ALA A 169 -9.24 -1.88 3.34
CA ALA A 169 -9.26 -1.63 4.77
C ALA A 169 -7.86 -1.35 5.33
N ALA A 170 -6.86 -2.12 4.90
CA ALA A 170 -5.45 -1.90 5.23
C ALA A 170 -4.98 -0.51 4.74
N ARG A 171 -5.27 -0.16 3.48
CA ARG A 171 -4.92 1.15 2.88
C ARG A 171 -5.62 2.32 3.55
N ALA A 172 -6.92 2.21 3.79
CA ALA A 172 -7.77 3.24 4.37
C ALA A 172 -7.56 3.38 5.88
N ARG A 173 -6.76 2.50 6.49
CA ARG A 173 -6.50 2.45 7.93
C ARG A 173 -7.75 2.20 8.75
N SER A 174 -8.65 1.37 8.23
CA SER A 174 -9.93 1.09 8.87
C SER A 174 -9.81 -0.13 9.78
N LEU A 175 -9.66 0.10 11.09
CA LEU A 175 -9.70 -0.98 12.10
C LEU A 175 -11.01 -1.78 11.98
N ARG A 176 -12.14 -1.08 11.88
CA ARG A 176 -13.47 -1.69 11.68
C ARG A 176 -13.55 -2.52 10.39
N GLY A 177 -12.98 -2.02 9.29
CA GLY A 177 -12.93 -2.73 8.03
C GLY A 177 -12.08 -4.01 8.12
N MET A 178 -10.87 -3.92 8.69
CA MET A 178 -10.00 -5.07 8.91
C MET A 178 -10.69 -6.13 9.76
N LYS A 179 -11.28 -5.71 10.88
CA LYS A 179 -12.04 -6.56 11.79
C LYS A 179 -13.18 -7.29 11.08
N ARG A 180 -14.01 -6.55 10.35
CA ARG A 180 -15.14 -7.10 9.58
C ARG A 180 -14.67 -8.17 8.60
N HIS A 181 -13.70 -7.85 7.75
CA HIS A 181 -13.34 -8.77 6.66
C HIS A 181 -12.44 -9.93 7.11
N LEU A 182 -11.65 -9.77 8.18
CA LEU A 182 -10.93 -10.90 8.78
C LEU A 182 -11.90 -11.87 9.45
N LYS A 183 -12.96 -11.36 10.10
CA LYS A 183 -14.06 -12.19 10.59
C LYS A 183 -14.72 -12.96 9.45
N MET A 184 -15.02 -12.30 8.33
CA MET A 184 -15.58 -12.98 7.14
C MET A 184 -14.65 -14.08 6.62
N VAL A 185 -13.35 -13.82 6.49
CA VAL A 185 -12.35 -14.82 6.07
C VAL A 185 -12.38 -16.05 6.97
N ARG A 186 -12.49 -15.84 8.30
CA ARG A 186 -12.59 -16.92 9.28
C ARG A 186 -13.90 -17.71 9.16
N GLU A 187 -15.04 -17.01 9.13
CA GLU A 187 -16.37 -17.63 9.07
C GLU A 187 -16.61 -18.41 7.77
N GLU A 188 -16.07 -17.91 6.65
CA GLU A 188 -16.18 -18.56 5.33
C GLU A 188 -15.06 -19.59 5.08
N GLY A 189 -14.15 -19.81 6.04
CA GLY A 189 -13.05 -20.78 5.90
C GLY A 189 -12.07 -20.44 4.77
N LEU A 190 -11.89 -19.17 4.45
CA LEU A 190 -11.08 -18.75 3.31
C LEU A 190 -9.59 -18.84 3.60
N THR A 191 -8.84 -19.46 2.70
CA THR A 191 -7.38 -19.48 2.75
C THR A 191 -6.80 -18.26 2.04
N MET A 192 -5.94 -17.52 2.73
CA MET A 192 -5.22 -16.39 2.15
C MET A 192 -3.84 -16.84 1.69
N SER A 193 -3.47 -16.57 0.43
CA SER A 193 -2.12 -16.88 -0.09
C SER A 193 -1.03 -15.96 0.46
N SER A 194 0.23 -16.37 0.37
CA SER A 194 1.38 -15.58 0.84
C SER A 194 1.49 -14.22 0.13
N ASN A 195 1.22 -14.19 -1.18
CA ASN A 195 1.17 -12.96 -1.96
C ASN A 195 0.07 -12.01 -1.48
N MET A 196 -1.10 -12.55 -1.14
CA MET A 196 -2.21 -11.76 -0.60
C MET A 196 -1.86 -11.20 0.79
N PHE A 197 -1.31 -12.04 1.66
CA PHE A 197 -0.86 -11.66 3.00
C PHE A 197 0.19 -10.54 2.95
N ARG A 198 1.27 -10.73 2.17
CA ARG A 198 2.29 -9.69 1.95
C ARG A 198 1.71 -8.42 1.37
N SER A 199 0.76 -8.55 0.43
CA SER A 199 0.09 -7.40 -0.17
C SER A 199 -0.69 -6.59 0.87
N ILE A 200 -1.38 -7.24 1.82
CA ILE A 200 -2.08 -6.58 2.93
C ILE A 200 -1.07 -5.92 3.88
N ILE A 201 -0.05 -6.66 4.32
CA ILE A 201 1.00 -6.13 5.22
C ILE A 201 1.70 -4.91 4.62
N ALA A 202 1.99 -4.92 3.31
CA ALA A 202 2.59 -3.78 2.63
C ALA A 202 1.73 -2.50 2.67
N LYS A 203 0.41 -2.63 2.89
CA LYS A 203 -0.52 -1.50 3.06
C LYS A 203 -0.67 -1.04 4.50
N CYS A 204 -0.17 -1.81 5.47
CA CYS A 204 -0.06 -1.41 6.86
C CYS A 204 1.15 -0.47 7.07
N SER A 205 1.07 0.74 6.50
CA SER A 205 2.12 1.77 6.57
C SER A 205 2.45 2.17 8.02
N ILE A 206 3.57 1.66 8.54
CA ILE A 206 4.13 2.05 9.84
C ILE A 206 5.63 2.37 9.69
N GLY A 207 6.06 3.51 10.26
CA GLY A 207 7.46 3.92 10.34
C GLY A 207 7.90 5.01 9.34
N HIS A 208 9.17 5.41 9.44
CA HIS A 208 9.74 6.59 8.75
C HIS A 208 10.13 6.35 7.26
N ARG A 209 10.08 5.10 6.79
CA ARG A 209 10.40 4.68 5.42
C ARG A 209 9.42 3.62 4.91
N GLY A 210 8.13 3.86 5.12
CA GLY A 210 7.11 2.92 4.69
C GLY A 210 7.14 2.74 3.17
N LEU A 211 7.52 1.54 2.70
CA LEU A 211 7.19 1.00 1.36
C LEU A 211 5.66 0.85 1.14
N GLY A 212 4.84 1.61 1.87
CA GLY A 212 3.39 1.65 1.79
C GLY A 212 2.96 3.04 1.37
N GLU A 213 1.97 3.11 0.47
CA GLU A 213 1.39 4.37 -0.01
C GLU A 213 1.09 5.32 1.15
N ILE A 214 1.88 6.40 1.25
CA ILE A 214 1.71 7.49 2.23
C ILE A 214 0.41 8.26 1.95
N ARG A 215 -0.28 7.96 0.83
CA ARG A 215 -1.57 8.49 0.39
C ARG A 215 -2.53 8.75 1.57
N ASN A 216 -2.69 7.79 2.48
CA ASN A 216 -3.60 7.96 3.60
C ASN A 216 -2.90 8.23 4.94
N GLY A 217 -1.59 8.40 5.02
CA GLY A 217 -0.86 8.57 6.28
C GLY A 217 -0.48 7.23 6.95
N ARG A 218 -0.17 7.28 8.25
CA ARG A 218 0.35 6.14 9.02
C ARG A 218 -0.75 5.48 9.86
N TRP A 219 -0.67 4.17 10.06
CA TRP A 219 -1.47 3.47 11.05
C TRP A 219 -1.07 3.90 12.47
N ARG A 220 -2.04 3.98 13.38
CA ARG A 220 -1.75 4.00 14.82
C ARG A 220 -1.22 2.62 15.21
N ARG A 221 -0.12 2.58 15.97
CA ARG A 221 0.51 1.31 16.37
C ARG A 221 -0.45 0.42 17.14
N SER A 222 -1.22 0.98 18.08
CA SER A 222 -2.21 0.24 18.87
C SER A 222 -3.28 -0.43 18.01
N GLU A 223 -3.81 0.27 17.02
CA GLU A 223 -4.82 -0.26 16.10
C GLU A 223 -4.24 -1.35 15.20
N LEU A 224 -3.05 -1.15 14.63
CA LEU A 224 -2.43 -2.20 13.82
C LEU A 224 -2.07 -3.42 14.67
N PHE A 225 -1.61 -3.21 15.90
CA PHE A 225 -1.33 -4.31 16.82
C PHE A 225 -2.57 -5.19 16.98
N GLN A 226 -3.76 -4.62 17.15
CA GLN A 226 -5.00 -5.40 17.20
C GLN A 226 -5.25 -6.21 15.91
N VAL A 227 -5.03 -5.62 14.75
CA VAL A 227 -5.18 -6.32 13.46
C VAL A 227 -4.21 -7.50 13.33
N LEU A 228 -3.03 -7.40 13.93
CA LEU A 228 -2.00 -8.42 13.88
C LEU A 228 -2.22 -9.54 14.89
N THR A 229 -2.43 -9.18 16.15
CA THR A 229 -2.33 -10.09 17.31
C THR A 229 -3.66 -10.35 18.01
N GLY A 230 -4.75 -9.68 17.60
CA GLY A 230 -6.10 -9.92 18.10
C GLY A 230 -6.85 -8.63 18.41
N PHE A 231 -8.15 -8.60 18.08
CA PHE A 231 -9.04 -7.50 18.45
C PHE A 231 -9.45 -7.61 19.92
N ASP A 232 -9.59 -6.46 20.59
CA ASP A 232 -9.84 -6.45 22.04
C ASP A 232 -11.10 -7.23 22.44
N ASP A 233 -12.13 -7.23 21.59
CA ASP A 233 -13.37 -7.97 21.80
C ASP A 233 -13.33 -9.42 21.27
N CYS A 234 -12.21 -9.91 20.74
CA CYS A 234 -12.07 -11.30 20.31
C CYS A 234 -10.94 -12.05 21.04
N LYS A 235 -10.03 -11.36 21.74
CA LYS A 235 -8.89 -11.97 22.45
C LYS A 235 -9.28 -13.02 23.50
N HIS A 236 -10.47 -12.89 24.09
CA HIS A 236 -11.00 -13.83 25.09
C HIS A 236 -11.52 -15.14 24.46
N LEU A 237 -11.70 -15.19 23.15
CA LEU A 237 -12.18 -16.38 22.45
C LEU A 237 -11.03 -17.40 22.28
N PRO A 238 -11.36 -18.71 22.17
CA PRO A 238 -10.39 -19.73 21.74
C PRO A 238 -9.70 -19.34 20.43
N ILE A 239 -8.44 -19.74 20.25
CA ILE A 239 -7.59 -19.30 19.12
C ILE A 239 -8.22 -19.61 17.76
N GLU A 240 -9.01 -20.69 17.67
CA GLU A 240 -9.72 -21.12 16.47
C GLU A 240 -10.87 -20.18 16.10
N LYS A 241 -11.41 -19.48 17.10
CA LYS A 241 -12.49 -18.49 16.95
C LYS A 241 -11.98 -17.06 16.83
N GLN A 242 -10.69 -16.84 17.06
CA GLN A 242 -10.06 -15.54 16.84
C GLN A 242 -9.88 -15.25 15.35
N TYR A 243 -9.93 -13.97 15.01
CA TYR A 243 -9.81 -13.50 13.64
C TYR A 243 -8.88 -12.29 13.61
N HIS A 244 -7.60 -12.54 13.36
CA HIS A 244 -6.57 -11.52 13.15
C HIS A 244 -5.51 -12.07 12.19
N LEU A 245 -4.60 -11.24 11.67
CA LEU A 245 -3.63 -11.69 10.66
C LEU A 245 -2.71 -12.82 11.18
N GLY A 246 -2.36 -12.81 12.47
CA GLY A 246 -1.58 -13.88 13.10
C GLY A 246 -2.26 -15.26 13.03
N THR A 247 -3.59 -15.33 12.98
CA THR A 247 -4.33 -16.61 12.84
C THR A 247 -4.34 -17.19 11.42
N ILE A 248 -3.82 -16.44 10.45
CA ILE A 248 -3.73 -16.81 9.02
C ILE A 248 -2.28 -17.17 8.64
N LEU A 249 -1.32 -16.86 9.52
CA LEU A 249 0.11 -17.03 9.31
C LEU A 249 0.49 -18.50 9.16
N ILE A 250 1.09 -18.83 8.01
CA ILE A 250 1.78 -20.11 7.78
C ILE A 250 3.27 -19.89 8.04
N ARG A 251 3.77 -20.33 9.20
CA ARG A 251 5.15 -20.05 9.65
C ARG A 251 6.24 -20.75 8.83
N ASP A 252 5.91 -21.87 8.20
CA ASP A 252 6.83 -22.63 7.35
C ASP A 252 7.07 -21.96 5.99
N ASP A 253 6.21 -21.04 5.57
CA ASP A 253 6.40 -20.26 4.35
C ASP A 253 7.09 -18.93 4.66
N TRP A 254 8.32 -18.82 4.16
CA TRP A 254 9.18 -17.64 4.28
C TRP A 254 8.49 -16.34 3.86
N GLN A 255 7.61 -16.37 2.85
CA GLN A 255 6.94 -15.17 2.37
C GLN A 255 5.99 -14.58 3.42
N TYR A 256 5.29 -15.42 4.18
CA TYR A 256 4.51 -14.94 5.32
C TYR A 256 5.41 -14.47 6.45
N LEU A 257 6.37 -15.32 6.86
CA LEU A 257 7.24 -15.03 8.01
C LEU A 257 8.00 -13.71 7.82
N HIS A 258 8.54 -13.48 6.62
CA HIS A 258 9.22 -12.23 6.28
C HIS A 258 8.31 -11.02 6.49
N GLY A 259 7.10 -11.03 5.94
CA GLY A 259 6.16 -9.92 6.10
C GLY A 259 5.71 -9.73 7.54
N TRP A 260 5.44 -10.83 8.23
CA TRP A 260 4.99 -10.87 9.62
C TRP A 260 6.02 -10.27 10.59
N VAL A 261 7.27 -10.74 10.56
CA VAL A 261 8.31 -10.24 11.47
C VAL A 261 8.60 -8.75 11.21
N ALA A 262 8.59 -8.32 9.94
CA ALA A 262 8.76 -6.89 9.63
C ALA A 262 7.65 -6.01 10.20
N VAL A 263 6.39 -6.46 10.15
CA VAL A 263 5.30 -5.64 10.66
C VAL A 263 5.29 -5.58 12.19
N LEU A 264 5.66 -6.67 12.87
CA LEU A 264 5.86 -6.69 14.33
C LEU A 264 6.94 -5.70 14.76
N ALA A 265 8.11 -5.75 14.11
CA ALA A 265 9.19 -4.81 14.36
C ALA A 265 8.77 -3.35 14.17
N ARG A 266 8.02 -3.04 13.10
CA ARG A 266 7.51 -1.68 12.88
C ARG A 266 6.51 -1.23 13.95
N CYS A 267 5.73 -2.17 14.50
CA CYS A 267 4.87 -1.93 15.66
C CYS A 267 5.63 -1.74 16.98
N ARG A 268 6.97 -1.91 16.98
CA ARG A 268 7.81 -1.96 18.19
C ARG A 268 7.45 -3.10 19.13
N ASP A 269 7.00 -4.23 18.59
CA ASP A 269 6.75 -5.44 19.36
C ASP A 269 8.02 -6.31 19.40
N SER A 270 8.99 -5.91 20.22
CA SER A 270 10.27 -6.62 20.34
C SER A 270 10.08 -8.04 20.89
N GLN A 271 9.17 -8.22 21.84
CA GLN A 271 8.84 -9.54 22.39
C GLN A 271 8.21 -10.45 21.34
N GLY A 272 7.31 -9.94 20.50
CA GLY A 272 6.76 -10.71 19.37
C GLY A 272 7.84 -11.14 18.38
N VAL A 273 8.79 -10.25 18.06
CA VAL A 273 9.95 -10.59 17.22
C VAL A 273 10.81 -11.68 17.88
N TRP A 274 11.06 -11.57 19.18
CA TRP A 274 11.80 -12.59 19.94
C TRP A 274 11.09 -13.95 19.95
N ASN A 275 9.77 -13.97 20.16
CA ASN A 275 8.99 -15.21 20.14
C ASN A 275 9.09 -15.91 18.78
N GLU A 276 9.00 -15.15 17.67
CA GLU A 276 9.18 -15.71 16.33
C GLU A 276 10.64 -16.12 16.06
N TRP A 277 11.62 -15.47 16.67
CA TRP A 277 13.02 -15.91 16.63
C TRP A 277 13.20 -17.27 17.30
N VAL A 278 12.61 -17.47 18.49
CA VAL A 278 12.65 -18.75 19.20
C VAL A 278 12.06 -19.87 18.33
N LEU A 279 10.93 -19.62 17.67
CA LEU A 279 10.33 -20.58 16.73
C LEU A 279 11.21 -20.82 15.50
N TRP A 280 11.81 -19.76 14.93
CA TRP A 280 12.69 -19.84 13.77
C TRP A 280 13.87 -20.79 14.00
N LYS A 281 14.43 -20.80 15.21
CA LYS A 281 15.56 -21.68 15.59
C LYS A 281 15.31 -23.15 15.30
N ASP A 282 14.05 -23.56 15.39
CA ASP A 282 13.63 -24.96 15.26
C ASP A 282 13.09 -25.33 13.88
N THR A 283 12.99 -24.37 12.97
CA THR A 283 12.44 -24.63 11.63
C THR A 283 13.36 -25.50 10.77
N PRO A 284 12.81 -26.34 9.87
CA PRO A 284 13.61 -27.08 8.91
C PRO A 284 14.46 -26.18 8.01
N ALA A 285 13.95 -25.00 7.66
CA ALA A 285 14.65 -24.03 6.83
C ALA A 285 15.95 -23.50 7.48
N ARG A 286 16.01 -23.46 8.80
CA ARG A 286 17.21 -23.09 9.56
C ARG A 286 18.10 -24.29 9.88
N ARG A 287 17.51 -25.40 10.37
CA ARG A 287 18.23 -26.61 10.78
C ARG A 287 18.84 -27.40 9.60
N LYS A 288 18.18 -27.39 8.45
CA LYS A 288 18.63 -28.04 7.20
C LYS A 288 18.68 -27.00 6.07
N PRO A 289 19.68 -26.09 6.10
CA PRO A 289 19.70 -24.94 5.23
C PRO A 289 19.88 -25.35 3.76
N ARG A 290 19.06 -24.75 2.88
CA ARG A 290 19.17 -24.93 1.43
C ARG A 290 19.87 -23.73 0.81
N MET A 291 20.62 -23.96 -0.27
CA MET A 291 21.16 -22.88 -1.07
C MET A 291 20.03 -22.10 -1.77
N LEU A 292 20.13 -20.78 -1.76
CA LEU A 292 19.23 -19.91 -2.49
C LEU A 292 19.81 -19.59 -3.87
N GLN A 293 18.93 -19.48 -4.87
CA GLN A 293 19.30 -18.95 -6.17
C GLN A 293 19.61 -17.46 -6.00
N VAL A 294 20.86 -17.09 -6.20
CA VAL A 294 21.34 -15.70 -6.19
C VAL A 294 21.87 -15.36 -7.58
N PRO A 295 21.78 -14.09 -8.02
CA PRO A 295 22.36 -13.66 -9.30
C PRO A 295 23.84 -14.03 -9.40
N THR A 296 24.27 -14.41 -10.59
CA THR A 296 25.63 -14.86 -10.90
C THR A 296 26.66 -13.86 -10.36
N GLY A 297 27.64 -14.33 -9.58
CA GLY A 297 28.66 -13.49 -8.94
C GLY A 297 28.36 -13.09 -7.49
N SER A 298 27.18 -13.41 -6.95
CA SER A 298 26.87 -13.18 -5.53
C SER A 298 27.42 -14.29 -4.63
N HIS A 299 27.77 -13.96 -3.39
CA HIS A 299 28.13 -14.96 -2.37
C HIS A 299 27.03 -16.01 -2.18
N LYS A 300 27.42 -17.26 -1.90
CA LYS A 300 26.48 -18.35 -1.63
C LYS A 300 25.66 -18.04 -0.39
N VAL A 301 24.36 -17.75 -0.54
CA VAL A 301 23.44 -17.50 0.57
C VAL A 301 22.57 -18.72 0.81
N THR A 302 22.39 -19.11 2.07
CA THR A 302 21.46 -20.18 2.46
C THR A 302 20.18 -19.63 3.10
N THR A 303 19.16 -20.48 3.22
CA THR A 303 17.93 -20.16 3.96
C THR A 303 18.19 -19.75 5.42
N ARG A 304 19.16 -20.38 6.09
CA ARG A 304 19.61 -19.99 7.46
C ARG A 304 20.16 -18.57 7.45
N HIS A 305 21.16 -18.28 6.60
CA HIS A 305 21.77 -16.95 6.51
C HIS A 305 20.72 -15.86 6.27
N ARG A 306 19.82 -16.08 5.31
CA ARG A 306 18.73 -15.13 5.02
C ARG A 306 17.84 -14.86 6.24
N GLY A 307 17.43 -15.91 6.95
CA GLY A 307 16.56 -15.78 8.11
C GLY A 307 17.25 -15.13 9.31
N ASP A 308 18.45 -15.60 9.64
CA ASP A 308 19.23 -15.10 10.78
C ASP A 308 19.54 -13.60 10.62
N HIS A 309 20.01 -13.16 9.44
CA HIS A 309 20.19 -11.72 9.17
C HIS A 309 18.89 -10.93 9.25
N TRP A 310 17.78 -11.50 8.78
CA TRP A 310 16.48 -10.83 8.81
C TRP A 310 16.00 -10.59 10.24
N PHE A 311 16.14 -11.58 11.13
CA PHE A 311 15.76 -11.43 12.53
C PHE A 311 16.63 -10.41 13.28
N VAL A 312 17.95 -10.38 13.04
CA VAL A 312 18.81 -9.31 13.59
C VAL A 312 18.33 -7.94 13.10
N GLU A 313 18.09 -7.79 11.79
CA GLU A 313 17.60 -6.53 11.21
C GLU A 313 16.26 -6.10 11.84
N GLN A 314 15.28 -7.01 11.91
CA GLN A 314 13.97 -6.66 12.46
C GLN A 314 13.99 -6.43 13.98
N ALA A 315 14.82 -7.13 14.73
CA ALA A 315 15.00 -6.88 16.15
C ALA A 315 15.58 -5.47 16.39
N THR A 316 16.60 -5.05 15.64
CA THR A 316 17.10 -3.66 15.75
C THR A 316 16.03 -2.62 15.40
N MET A 317 15.19 -2.91 14.40
CA MET A 317 14.10 -2.03 13.99
C MET A 317 12.98 -1.94 15.03
N SER A 318 12.80 -2.95 15.87
CA SER A 318 11.80 -2.94 16.96
C SER A 318 12.13 -1.94 18.06
N GLY A 319 13.41 -1.56 18.20
CA GLY A 319 13.90 -0.57 19.15
C GLY A 319 14.46 -1.16 20.45
N ASP A 320 14.33 -2.47 20.67
CA ASP A 320 14.93 -3.18 21.80
C ASP A 320 16.30 -3.73 21.40
N LEU A 321 17.35 -2.97 21.70
CA LEU A 321 18.71 -3.31 21.28
C LEU A 321 19.30 -4.47 22.08
N ALA A 322 18.84 -4.71 23.31
CA ALA A 322 19.24 -5.87 24.11
C ALA A 322 18.82 -7.18 23.43
N ILE A 323 17.55 -7.25 22.99
CA ILE A 323 17.06 -8.39 22.21
C ILE A 323 17.84 -8.53 20.89
N ALA A 324 18.13 -7.42 20.20
CA ALA A 324 18.85 -7.47 18.93
C ALA A 324 20.29 -7.99 19.07
N TRP A 325 21.02 -7.55 20.10
CA TRP A 325 22.36 -8.06 20.42
C TRP A 325 22.33 -9.54 20.82
N LYS A 326 21.34 -9.94 21.61
CA LYS A 326 21.16 -11.35 21.98
C LYS A 326 20.90 -12.25 20.77
N ILE A 327 20.04 -11.82 19.83
CA ILE A 327 19.82 -12.56 18.58
C ILE A 327 21.12 -12.63 17.77
N LEU A 328 21.84 -11.51 17.62
CA LEU A 328 23.11 -11.51 16.89
C LEU A 328 24.10 -12.54 17.48
N GLN A 329 24.24 -12.56 18.80
CA GLN A 329 25.06 -13.54 19.51
C GLN A 329 24.64 -14.99 19.19
N GLU A 330 23.34 -15.30 19.26
CA GLU A 330 22.80 -16.64 18.97
C GLU A 330 22.89 -17.04 17.48
N THR A 331 23.05 -16.08 16.57
CA THR A 331 23.21 -16.36 15.12
C THR A 331 24.62 -16.73 14.72
N GLU A 332 25.62 -16.36 15.53
CA GLU A 332 27.06 -16.47 15.23
C GLU A 332 27.47 -15.68 13.97
N ILE A 333 26.64 -14.75 13.50
CA ILE A 333 26.97 -13.88 12.37
C ILE A 333 28.00 -12.84 12.84
N PRO A 334 29.18 -12.76 12.21
CA PRO A 334 30.14 -11.71 12.52
C PRO A 334 29.54 -10.32 12.26
N PHE A 335 29.75 -9.39 13.20
CA PHE A 335 29.20 -8.03 13.13
C PHE A 335 29.52 -7.30 11.81
N HIS A 336 30.70 -7.54 11.24
CA HIS A 336 31.14 -6.91 10.00
C HIS A 336 30.29 -7.27 8.77
N TYR A 337 29.64 -8.44 8.77
CA TYR A 337 28.75 -8.89 7.69
C TYR A 337 27.33 -8.31 7.77
N LEU A 338 27.01 -7.57 8.84
CA LEU A 338 25.72 -6.90 8.94
C LEU A 338 25.60 -5.73 7.95
N LYS A 339 24.37 -5.38 7.57
CA LYS A 339 24.13 -4.19 6.74
C LYS A 339 24.52 -2.92 7.52
N PRO A 340 25.05 -1.87 6.86
CA PRO A 340 25.48 -0.64 7.53
C PRO A 340 24.42 -0.04 8.47
N ARG A 341 23.16 0.03 8.02
CA ARG A 341 22.05 0.55 8.85
C ARG A 341 21.77 -0.27 10.11
N THR A 342 21.98 -1.57 10.04
CA THR A 342 21.81 -2.48 11.20
C THR A 342 22.97 -2.30 12.17
N LYS A 343 24.20 -2.16 11.66
CA LYS A 343 25.37 -1.84 12.48
C LYS A 343 25.18 -0.53 13.24
N ASP A 344 24.85 0.54 12.52
CA ASP A 344 24.66 1.87 13.11
C ASP A 344 23.67 1.84 14.28
N ARG A 345 22.56 1.10 14.11
CA ARG A 345 21.52 0.93 15.14
C ARG A 345 21.97 0.08 16.32
N LEU A 346 22.70 -1.01 16.10
CA LEU A 346 23.22 -1.82 17.21
C LEU A 346 24.23 -1.05 18.04
N LEU A 347 25.04 -0.22 17.40
CA LEU A 347 26.01 0.66 18.07
C LEU A 347 25.34 1.75 18.93
N ASP A 348 24.03 1.99 18.80
CA ASP A 348 23.28 2.85 19.73
C ASP A 348 23.10 2.18 21.12
N GLY A 349 23.31 0.88 21.23
CA GLY A 349 23.09 0.09 22.45
C GLY A 349 24.26 -0.86 22.72
N LEU A 350 25.48 -0.34 22.62
CA LEU A 350 26.73 -1.11 22.74
C LEU A 350 26.89 -1.76 24.11
N GLU A 351 26.26 -1.24 25.16
CA GLU A 351 26.22 -1.79 26.51
C GLU A 351 25.64 -3.20 26.59
N HIS A 352 24.90 -3.62 25.56
CA HIS A 352 24.34 -4.97 25.47
C HIS A 352 25.22 -5.94 24.66
N ALA A 353 26.32 -5.46 24.08
CA ALA A 353 27.27 -6.31 23.37
C ALA A 353 28.06 -7.17 24.36
N THR A 354 28.05 -8.49 24.15
CA THR A 354 28.80 -9.43 25.00
C THR A 354 30.29 -9.50 24.62
N VAL A 355 30.63 -9.18 23.37
CA VAL A 355 31.99 -9.17 22.84
C VAL A 355 32.18 -7.91 22.01
N ILE A 356 33.19 -7.11 22.34
CA ILE A 356 33.60 -5.93 21.59
C ILE A 356 34.97 -6.21 21.00
N ASP A 357 35.00 -6.55 19.72
CA ASP A 357 36.24 -6.75 18.97
C ASP A 357 36.74 -5.44 18.34
N GLU A 358 37.91 -5.51 17.71
CA GLU A 358 38.52 -4.35 17.06
C GLU A 358 37.68 -3.84 15.88
N HIS A 359 36.88 -4.70 15.25
CA HIS A 359 36.01 -4.28 14.15
C HIS A 359 34.84 -3.43 14.66
N ILE A 360 34.21 -3.84 15.76
CA ILE A 360 33.14 -3.08 16.42
C ILE A 360 33.68 -1.72 16.87
N ARG A 361 34.88 -1.67 17.48
CA ARG A 361 35.53 -0.41 17.84
C ARG A 361 35.73 0.52 16.65
N ASN A 362 36.28 -0.01 15.55
CA ASN A 362 36.48 0.78 14.34
C ASN A 362 35.16 1.29 13.74
N GLU A 363 34.10 0.47 13.70
CA GLU A 363 32.79 0.90 13.21
C GLU A 363 32.11 1.93 14.14
N LEU A 364 32.32 1.82 15.46
CA LEU A 364 31.88 2.82 16.43
C LEU A 364 32.55 4.17 16.19
N MET A 365 33.87 4.20 16.00
CA MET A 365 34.61 5.43 15.68
C MET A 365 34.08 6.06 14.40
N LYS A 366 33.95 5.27 13.32
CA LYS A 366 33.37 5.76 12.06
C LYS A 366 31.94 6.30 12.22
N LYS A 367 31.15 5.70 13.11
CA LYS A 367 29.80 6.19 13.41
C LYS A 367 29.86 7.51 14.16
N HIS A 368 30.71 7.63 15.18
CA HIS A 368 30.93 8.89 15.89
C HIS A 368 31.35 10.02 14.95
N ASP A 369 32.28 9.77 14.03
CA ASP A 369 32.69 10.77 13.02
C ASP A 369 31.50 11.23 12.15
N ARG A 370 30.66 10.27 11.72
CA ARG A 370 29.44 10.58 10.95
C ARG A 370 28.44 11.38 11.76
N ASP A 371 28.23 11.03 13.02
CA ASP A 371 27.25 11.67 13.90
C ASP A 371 27.72 13.09 14.28
N LEU A 372 29.02 13.28 14.56
CA LEU A 372 29.63 14.59 14.77
C LEU A 372 29.44 15.49 13.54
N LEU A 373 29.77 15.00 12.34
CA LEU A 373 29.58 15.76 11.10
C LEU A 373 28.10 16.12 10.86
N ASN A 374 27.17 15.24 11.24
CA ASN A 374 25.74 15.52 11.13
C ASN A 374 25.29 16.59 12.13
N ILE A 375 25.83 16.58 13.34
CA ILE A 375 25.57 17.59 14.37
C ILE A 375 26.13 18.93 13.92
N GLU A 376 27.40 19.00 13.50
CA GLU A 376 28.05 20.22 12.99
C GLU A 376 27.22 20.85 11.86
N ARG A 377 26.80 20.06 10.86
CA ARG A 377 25.95 20.55 9.76
C ARG A 377 24.58 21.05 10.22
N ALA A 378 24.00 20.43 11.25
CA ALA A 378 22.71 20.85 11.79
C ALA A 378 22.85 22.13 12.62
N THR A 379 23.93 22.25 13.40
CA THR A 379 24.27 23.43 14.18
C THR A 379 24.65 24.60 13.26
N ASP A 380 25.41 24.38 12.19
CA ASP A 380 25.73 25.41 11.18
C ASP A 380 24.47 25.95 10.49
N ARG A 381 23.50 25.08 10.17
CA ARG A 381 22.19 25.52 9.65
C ARG A 381 21.41 26.30 10.70
N SER A 382 21.35 25.80 11.94
CA SER A 382 20.65 26.48 13.03
C SER A 382 21.29 27.83 13.39
N LEU A 383 22.61 27.97 13.28
CA LEU A 383 23.33 29.21 13.50
C LEU A 383 23.15 30.19 12.33
N ARG A 384 23.09 29.71 11.09
CA ARG A 384 22.67 30.54 9.94
C ARG A 384 21.24 31.04 10.10
N ASP A 385 20.34 30.18 10.58
CA ASP A 385 18.92 30.52 10.79
C ASP A 385 18.71 31.44 12.03
N GLN A 386 19.58 31.37 13.06
CA GLN A 386 19.47 32.18 14.29
C GLN A 386 20.29 33.47 14.31
N TYR A 387 21.43 33.53 13.61
CA TYR A 387 22.39 34.64 13.69
C TYR A 387 22.72 35.30 12.33
N GLY A 388 22.02 34.95 11.26
CA GLY A 388 22.13 35.67 10.00
C GLY A 388 21.53 37.07 10.08
N PHE A 389 22.37 38.09 10.32
CA PHE A 389 22.04 39.46 9.93
C PHE A 389 22.03 39.59 8.39
N PRO A 390 21.22 40.51 7.83
CA PRO A 390 20.98 40.67 6.40
C PRO A 390 22.13 41.39 5.70
N TYR A 391 22.08 41.41 4.37
CA TYR A 391 23.04 41.91 3.38
C TYR A 391 24.12 40.86 3.02
N ASP A 392 24.20 40.30 1.81
CA ASP A 392 23.87 40.86 0.49
C ASP A 392 22.95 39.95 -0.36
N ASP A 393 21.75 40.45 -0.64
CA ASP A 393 21.08 40.21 -1.92
C ASP A 393 21.94 40.92 -2.98
N ASP A 394 22.73 40.17 -3.75
CA ASP A 394 23.12 40.50 -5.13
C ASP A 394 23.86 39.31 -5.81
N GLY A 395 23.48 38.08 -5.44
CA GLY A 395 23.91 36.86 -6.14
C GLY A 395 22.76 36.36 -7.02
N PRO A 396 22.97 36.12 -8.33
CA PRO A 396 21.87 35.68 -9.18
C PRO A 396 21.34 34.32 -8.74
N ILE A 397 20.00 34.16 -8.73
CA ILE A 397 19.26 32.92 -8.42
C ILE A 397 19.68 31.73 -9.34
N VAL A 398 20.48 32.01 -10.37
CA VAL A 398 20.94 31.06 -11.38
C VAL A 398 22.45 31.20 -11.50
N ALA A 399 23.19 30.08 -11.47
CA ALA A 399 24.63 30.10 -11.70
C ALA A 399 24.94 30.74 -13.06
N GLU A 400 26.02 31.52 -13.18
CA GLU A 400 26.37 32.27 -14.40
C GLU A 400 26.51 31.35 -15.63
N THR A 401 26.84 30.07 -15.42
CA THR A 401 26.89 29.02 -16.44
C THR A 401 25.53 28.52 -16.93
N GLU A 402 24.44 28.82 -16.23
CA GLU A 402 23.08 28.36 -16.55
C GLU A 402 22.18 29.46 -17.15
N ARG A 403 22.62 30.74 -17.13
CA ARG A 403 21.87 31.85 -17.74
C ARG A 403 21.82 31.80 -19.27
N GLU A 404 22.92 31.45 -19.92
CA GLU A 404 22.97 31.36 -21.39
C GLU A 404 22.04 30.28 -21.97
N LEU A 405 21.67 29.28 -21.15
CA LEU A 405 20.77 28.19 -21.53
C LEU A 405 19.28 28.56 -21.36
N HIS A 406 18.97 29.52 -20.50
CA HIS A 406 17.60 29.94 -20.21
C HIS A 406 17.12 31.13 -21.07
N ASP A 407 18.05 31.96 -21.54
CA ASP A 407 17.76 33.15 -22.37
C ASP A 407 17.96 32.91 -23.88
N ALA A 408 18.21 31.68 -24.30
CA ALA A 408 18.30 31.32 -25.71
C ALA A 408 16.94 31.49 -26.40
N ALA A 409 16.82 32.47 -27.29
CA ALA A 409 15.61 32.73 -28.06
C ALA A 409 15.25 31.56 -28.99
N GLU A 410 13.96 31.26 -29.10
CA GLU A 410 13.43 30.36 -30.13
C GLU A 410 13.70 30.95 -31.52
N GLY A 411 14.55 30.28 -32.30
CA GLY A 411 14.74 30.57 -33.70
C GLY A 411 13.49 30.15 -34.49
N GLY A 412 12.67 31.14 -34.83
CA GLY A 412 11.60 31.03 -35.83
C GLY A 412 12.14 30.72 -37.23
N ALA A 413 11.26 30.16 -38.06
CA ALA A 413 11.53 29.57 -39.36
C ALA A 413 12.30 30.45 -40.36
N ALA A 414 13.25 29.79 -41.05
CA ALA A 414 13.50 29.93 -42.49
C ALA A 414 13.74 28.53 -43.08
#